data_AF-A0AAU6ASV4-F1
#
_entry.id   AF-A0AAU6ASV4-F1
#
_cell.length_a   1.000
_cell.length_b   1.000
_cell.length_c   1.000
_cell.angle_alpha   90.00
_cell.angle_beta   90.00
_cell.angle_gamma   90.00
#
_symmetry.space_group_name_H-M   'P 1'
#
loop_
_entity.id
_entity.type
_entity.pdbx_description
1 polymer ?
#
loop_
_entity_poly.entity_id
_entity_poly.type
_entity_poly.pdbx_seq_one_letter_code
_entity_poly.pdbx_strand_id
1 'polypeptide(L)'
;MHVRVPCPNCGWAEKRGDRTKLAHLDEDGATFTAVCLDHGTYEAHIDPEDDAPYLDLATLYRNLVKERAFGRDPGTLHVMMKGGDWVFGCQLVDGALGALDTPPAHMPMRIFTPQVLAPTGAKLSKSLLREQGKGALPADVEPWMLDTSAWPGSINDYVDAMVWLVSELLTDPKHFFRSFTVKELGHLMTARPTETVIRAHEMGIYKRYFDLIATGRKTTEVRVNDSSRRKIKEGSLIRFRCQGDQVLTRVTAVNRYATFEEMFDHQDVTSVNPLANRAEQLANIRQIYPPEREAIGVVAIGIELVDPPRPA
;
A
#
# COMPACT_ATOMS: atom_id res chain seq x y z
N MET A 1 1.40 -2.76 -32.86
CA MET A 1 1.52 -3.49 -31.58
C MET A 1 2.82 -4.28 -31.66
N HIS A 2 3.71 -4.18 -30.67
CA HIS A 2 5.12 -4.55 -30.87
C HIS A 2 5.65 -5.40 -29.71
N VAL A 3 6.33 -6.49 -30.05
CA VAL A 3 7.20 -7.26 -29.16
C VAL A 3 8.62 -6.78 -29.43
N ARG A 4 9.39 -6.57 -28.36
CA ARG A 4 10.78 -6.12 -28.47
C ARG A 4 11.65 -7.10 -27.74
N VAL A 5 12.68 -7.56 -28.44
CA VAL A 5 13.74 -8.37 -27.89
C VAL A 5 14.92 -7.43 -27.68
N PRO A 6 15.48 -7.31 -26.47
CA PRO A 6 16.71 -6.55 -26.26
C PRO A 6 17.92 -7.24 -26.89
N CYS A 7 18.86 -6.44 -27.38
CA CYS A 7 20.15 -6.95 -27.81
C CYS A 7 20.87 -7.64 -26.64
N PRO A 8 21.39 -8.88 -26.81
CA PRO A 8 22.06 -9.60 -25.72
C PRO A 8 23.35 -8.91 -25.25
N ASN A 9 23.95 -8.06 -26.10
CA ASN A 9 25.22 -7.39 -25.79
C ASN A 9 25.05 -6.07 -25.01
N CYS A 10 24.03 -5.27 -25.32
CA CYS A 10 23.87 -3.93 -24.72
C CYS A 10 22.48 -3.63 -24.16
N GLY A 11 21.54 -4.57 -24.28
CA GLY A 11 20.15 -4.40 -23.82
C GLY A 11 19.33 -3.39 -24.63
N TRP A 12 19.88 -2.81 -25.70
CA TRP A 12 19.13 -1.90 -26.56
C TRP A 12 18.01 -2.65 -27.28
N ALA A 13 16.81 -2.07 -27.29
CA ALA A 13 15.66 -2.59 -27.99
C ALA A 13 14.98 -1.48 -28.82
N GLU A 14 14.62 -1.79 -30.06
CA GLU A 14 13.98 -0.83 -30.94
C GLU A 14 12.59 -0.45 -30.42
N LYS A 15 12.34 0.84 -30.17
CA LYS A 15 11.10 1.31 -29.56
C LYS A 15 9.83 0.86 -30.29
N ARG A 16 9.85 0.84 -31.63
CA ARG A 16 8.73 0.40 -32.46
C ARG A 16 8.86 -1.06 -32.91
N GLY A 17 9.99 -1.71 -32.68
CA GLY A 17 10.22 -3.10 -33.09
C GLY A 17 9.97 -3.34 -34.58
N ASP A 18 10.13 -2.34 -35.44
CA ASP A 18 9.87 -2.42 -36.88
C ASP A 18 10.78 -3.47 -37.56
N ARG A 19 11.96 -3.72 -36.96
CA ARG A 19 12.94 -4.73 -37.39
C ARG A 19 12.94 -5.98 -36.52
N THR A 20 11.99 -6.14 -35.60
CA THR A 20 11.80 -7.38 -34.84
C THR A 20 10.77 -8.26 -35.56
N LYS A 21 11.15 -9.49 -35.90
CA LYS A 21 10.28 -10.44 -36.61
C LYS A 21 10.29 -11.79 -35.91
N LEU A 22 9.12 -12.43 -35.84
CA LEU A 22 9.03 -13.85 -35.52
C LEU A 22 9.54 -14.64 -36.72
N ALA A 23 10.65 -15.35 -36.56
CA ALA A 23 11.25 -16.16 -37.59
C ALA A 23 10.72 -17.60 -37.56
N HIS A 24 10.55 -18.16 -36.35
CA HIS A 24 10.04 -19.52 -36.14
C HIS A 24 9.18 -19.59 -34.87
N LEU A 25 8.20 -20.49 -34.87
CA LEU A 25 7.36 -20.82 -33.71
C LEU A 25 7.03 -22.31 -33.76
N ASP A 26 7.40 -23.04 -32.72
CA ASP A 26 7.15 -24.48 -32.55
C ASP A 26 6.78 -24.80 -31.09
N GLU A 27 6.81 -26.08 -30.73
CA GLU A 27 6.54 -26.56 -29.37
C GLU A 27 7.62 -26.18 -28.36
N ASP A 28 8.87 -25.99 -28.82
CA ASP A 28 10.03 -25.68 -27.99
C ASP A 28 10.15 -24.16 -27.75
N GLY A 29 9.56 -23.32 -28.60
CA GLY A 29 9.45 -21.90 -28.34
C GLY A 29 9.31 -21.02 -29.57
N ALA A 30 9.71 -19.76 -29.42
CA ALA A 30 9.62 -18.74 -30.44
C ALA A 30 10.98 -18.11 -30.74
N THR A 31 11.45 -18.21 -31.98
CA THR A 31 12.69 -17.57 -32.43
C THR A 31 12.38 -16.24 -33.09
N PHE A 32 12.98 -15.17 -32.58
CA PHE A 32 12.87 -13.82 -33.11
C PHE A 32 14.19 -13.36 -33.73
N THR A 33 14.11 -12.73 -34.89
CA THR A 33 15.22 -11.94 -35.46
C THR A 33 15.01 -10.46 -35.14
N ALA A 34 16.05 -9.78 -34.69
CA ALA A 34 16.04 -8.35 -34.42
C ALA A 34 17.37 -7.68 -34.82
N VAL A 35 17.41 -6.35 -34.82
CA VAL A 35 18.58 -5.58 -35.25
C VAL A 35 18.95 -4.57 -34.19
N CYS A 36 20.19 -4.62 -33.70
CA CYS A 36 20.81 -3.60 -32.86
C CYS A 36 21.54 -2.60 -33.75
N LEU A 37 21.45 -1.30 -33.44
CA LEU A 37 22.15 -0.27 -34.21
C LEU A 37 23.68 -0.39 -34.10
N ASP A 38 24.19 -0.92 -32.99
CA ASP A 38 25.63 -1.04 -32.73
C ASP A 38 26.17 -2.44 -33.05
N HIS A 39 25.37 -3.49 -32.78
CA HIS A 39 25.81 -4.89 -32.88
C HIS A 39 25.24 -5.65 -34.09
N GLY A 40 24.43 -4.99 -34.93
CA GLY A 40 23.85 -5.60 -36.13
C GLY A 40 22.70 -6.58 -35.82
N THR A 41 22.45 -7.49 -36.76
CA THR A 41 21.38 -8.50 -36.66
C THR A 41 21.71 -9.54 -35.60
N TYR A 42 20.70 -9.93 -34.82
CA TYR A 42 20.80 -11.02 -33.85
C TYR A 42 19.51 -11.83 -33.82
N GLU A 43 19.63 -13.05 -33.31
CA GLU A 43 18.51 -13.95 -33.04
C GLU A 43 18.38 -14.16 -31.54
N ALA A 44 17.14 -14.28 -31.09
CA ALA A 44 16.83 -14.69 -29.72
C ALA A 44 15.76 -15.77 -29.77
N HIS A 45 16.06 -16.90 -29.15
CA HIS A 45 15.10 -17.95 -28.90
C HIS A 45 14.44 -17.70 -27.55
N ILE A 46 13.11 -17.77 -27.52
CA ILE A 46 12.30 -17.62 -26.32
C ILE A 46 11.66 -18.98 -26.04
N ASP A 47 12.23 -19.68 -25.08
CA ASP A 47 11.73 -20.95 -24.57
C ASP A 47 10.82 -20.68 -23.35
N PRO A 48 9.59 -21.22 -23.30
CA PRO A 48 8.70 -21.09 -22.14
C PRO A 48 9.25 -21.66 -20.82
N GLU A 49 10.22 -22.58 -20.89
CA GLU A 49 10.89 -23.19 -19.74
C GLU A 49 12.18 -22.45 -19.34
N ASP A 50 12.64 -21.48 -20.13
CA ASP A 50 13.82 -20.65 -19.85
C ASP A 50 13.44 -19.27 -19.30
N ASP A 51 13.94 -18.97 -18.10
CA ASP A 51 13.74 -17.68 -17.43
C ASP A 51 14.75 -16.59 -17.87
N ALA A 52 15.78 -16.94 -18.66
CA ALA A 52 16.81 -16.01 -19.09
C ALA A 52 16.35 -14.95 -20.13
N PRO A 53 15.49 -15.26 -21.13
CA PRO A 53 15.13 -14.30 -22.16
C PRO A 53 14.13 -13.23 -21.67
N TYR A 54 14.52 -11.95 -21.76
CA TYR A 54 13.63 -10.83 -21.43
C TYR A 54 12.83 -10.35 -22.65
N LEU A 55 11.50 -10.45 -22.57
CA LEU A 55 10.58 -9.89 -23.57
C LEU A 55 10.05 -8.52 -23.15
N ASP A 56 10.42 -7.47 -23.90
CA ASP A 56 9.90 -6.12 -23.67
C ASP A 56 8.58 -5.87 -24.44
N LEU A 57 7.49 -6.20 -23.77
CA LEU A 57 6.14 -6.09 -24.33
C LEU A 57 5.62 -4.65 -24.33
N ALA A 58 4.96 -4.25 -25.41
CA ALA A 58 4.17 -3.02 -25.43
C ALA A 58 3.09 -3.03 -24.33
N THR A 59 2.66 -1.84 -23.90
CA THR A 59 1.84 -1.67 -22.70
C THR A 59 0.58 -2.54 -22.67
N LEU A 60 -0.14 -2.71 -23.77
CA LEU A 60 -1.35 -3.56 -23.81
C LEU A 60 -1.05 -5.04 -23.55
N TYR A 61 -0.02 -5.62 -24.20
CA TYR A 61 0.41 -7.00 -23.94
C TYR A 61 0.86 -7.20 -22.50
N ARG A 62 1.64 -6.25 -21.98
CA ARG A 62 2.07 -6.31 -20.59
C ARG A 62 0.90 -6.30 -19.61
N ASN A 63 -0.18 -5.58 -19.90
CA ASN A 63 -1.39 -5.64 -19.08
C ASN A 63 -2.08 -7.00 -19.21
N LEU A 64 -2.26 -7.52 -20.43
CA LEU A 64 -2.84 -8.85 -20.65
C LEU A 64 -2.09 -9.96 -19.89
N VAL A 65 -0.76 -10.01 -20.02
CA VAL A 65 0.08 -11.00 -19.34
C VAL A 65 -0.02 -10.87 -17.82
N LYS A 66 0.07 -9.64 -17.28
CA LYS A 66 -0.08 -9.40 -15.85
C LYS A 66 -1.45 -9.83 -15.33
N GLU A 67 -2.50 -9.43 -16.02
CA GLU A 67 -3.88 -9.71 -15.60
C GLU A 67 -4.20 -11.21 -15.66
N ARG A 68 -3.65 -11.94 -16.64
CA ARG A 68 -3.75 -13.40 -16.69
C ARG A 68 -2.95 -14.10 -15.58
N ALA A 69 -1.82 -13.52 -15.16
CA ALA A 69 -1.00 -14.09 -14.09
C ALA A 69 -1.70 -13.98 -12.72
N PHE A 70 -2.45 -12.90 -12.48
CA PHE A 70 -3.11 -12.59 -11.20
C PHE A 70 -4.48 -13.28 -10.99
N GLY A 71 -4.86 -14.26 -11.81
CA GLY A 71 -6.14 -15.00 -11.68
C GLY A 71 -5.99 -16.46 -11.26
N ARG A 72 -4.78 -16.89 -10.88
CA ARG A 72 -4.45 -18.32 -10.70
C ARG A 72 -4.52 -18.81 -9.25
N ASP A 73 -4.49 -17.92 -8.27
CA ASP A 73 -4.57 -18.28 -6.85
C ASP A 73 -5.98 -17.99 -6.30
N PRO A 74 -6.80 -19.02 -6.03
CA PRO A 74 -8.16 -18.85 -5.51
C PRO A 74 -8.20 -18.32 -4.07
N GLY A 75 -7.07 -18.32 -3.34
CA GLY A 75 -6.97 -17.79 -1.98
C GLY A 75 -6.72 -16.28 -1.91
N THR A 76 -6.43 -15.63 -3.04
CA THR A 76 -5.98 -14.24 -3.07
C THR A 76 -6.89 -13.36 -3.94
N LEU A 77 -7.42 -12.28 -3.35
CA LEU A 77 -8.14 -11.26 -4.10
C LEU A 77 -7.16 -10.29 -4.75
N HIS A 78 -6.98 -10.41 -6.07
CA HIS A 78 -6.17 -9.48 -6.83
C HIS A 78 -7.00 -8.29 -7.32
N VAL A 79 -6.60 -7.08 -6.92
CA VAL A 79 -7.24 -5.82 -7.35
C VAL A 79 -6.22 -4.98 -8.11
N MET A 80 -6.56 -4.62 -9.35
CA MET A 80 -5.69 -3.77 -10.16
C MET A 80 -6.17 -2.32 -10.13
N MET A 81 -5.31 -1.41 -9.68
CA MET A 81 -5.57 0.02 -9.70
C MET A 81 -5.01 0.64 -10.99
N LYS A 82 -5.84 1.39 -11.73
CA LYS A 82 -5.47 2.06 -12.97
C LYS A 82 -5.99 3.50 -12.97
N GLY A 83 -5.38 4.39 -13.74
CA GLY A 83 -5.96 5.71 -14.00
C GLY A 83 -7.22 5.60 -14.87
N GLY A 84 -8.20 6.50 -14.68
CA GLY A 84 -9.43 6.52 -15.47
C GLY A 84 -9.22 6.65 -17.00
N ASP A 85 -8.06 7.15 -17.45
CA ASP A 85 -7.68 7.15 -18.87
C ASP A 85 -7.47 5.75 -19.47
N TRP A 86 -7.28 4.74 -18.63
CA TRP A 86 -7.05 3.36 -19.09
C TRP A 86 -8.34 2.55 -19.29
N VAL A 87 -9.51 3.09 -18.98
CA VAL A 87 -10.79 2.37 -19.12
C VAL A 87 -10.96 1.80 -20.53
N PHE A 88 -10.75 2.63 -21.57
CA PHE A 88 -10.88 2.21 -22.96
C PHE A 88 -9.76 1.24 -23.39
N GLY A 89 -8.55 1.41 -22.86
CA GLY A 89 -7.45 0.47 -23.09
C GLY A 89 -7.74 -0.92 -22.53
N CYS A 90 -8.52 -1.00 -21.43
CA CYS A 90 -8.90 -2.27 -20.82
C CYS A 90 -9.91 -3.04 -21.68
N GLN A 91 -10.73 -2.38 -22.50
CA GLN A 91 -11.65 -3.08 -23.42
C GLN A 91 -10.88 -3.97 -24.41
N LEU A 92 -9.71 -3.53 -24.89
CA LEU A 92 -8.84 -4.34 -25.74
C LEU A 92 -8.23 -5.52 -24.99
N VAL A 93 -7.88 -5.32 -23.71
CA VAL A 93 -7.36 -6.39 -22.84
C VAL A 93 -8.45 -7.41 -22.55
N ASP A 94 -9.68 -6.97 -22.28
CA ASP A 94 -10.84 -7.83 -22.06
C ASP A 94 -11.17 -8.66 -23.30
N GLY A 95 -11.16 -8.03 -24.49
CA GLY A 95 -11.33 -8.75 -25.75
C GLY A 95 -10.26 -9.83 -25.95
N ALA A 96 -9.01 -9.55 -25.58
CA ALA A 96 -7.93 -10.53 -25.66
C ALA A 96 -8.07 -11.65 -24.60
N LEU A 97 -8.48 -11.32 -23.37
CA LEU A 97 -8.78 -12.33 -22.34
C LEU A 97 -9.93 -13.26 -22.78
N GLY A 98 -10.98 -12.68 -23.38
CA GLY A 98 -12.09 -13.44 -23.96
C GLY A 98 -11.66 -14.33 -25.12
N ALA A 99 -10.81 -13.83 -26.03
CA ALA A 99 -10.24 -14.63 -27.12
C ALA A 99 -9.30 -15.76 -26.64
N LEU A 100 -8.86 -15.69 -25.38
CA LEU A 100 -8.02 -16.69 -24.72
C LEU A 100 -8.83 -17.61 -23.80
N ASP A 101 -10.17 -17.60 -23.91
CA ASP A 101 -11.11 -18.40 -23.11
C ASP A 101 -10.92 -18.22 -21.60
N THR A 102 -10.61 -17.00 -21.16
CA THR A 102 -10.44 -16.70 -19.73
C THR A 102 -11.78 -16.89 -18.99
N PRO A 103 -11.86 -17.77 -17.97
CA PRO A 103 -13.09 -17.98 -17.23
C PRO A 103 -13.59 -16.69 -16.55
N PRO A 104 -14.92 -16.48 -16.44
CA PRO A 104 -15.47 -15.30 -15.75
C PRO A 104 -14.93 -15.11 -14.33
N ALA A 105 -14.70 -16.20 -13.60
CA ALA A 105 -14.14 -16.17 -12.24
C ALA A 105 -12.68 -15.68 -12.20
N HIS A 106 -11.96 -15.72 -13.32
CA HIS A 106 -10.58 -15.27 -13.45
C HIS A 106 -10.48 -13.91 -14.16
N MET A 107 -11.61 -13.29 -14.52
CA MET A 107 -11.60 -11.94 -15.05
C MET A 107 -11.09 -10.97 -13.97
N PRO A 108 -10.13 -10.10 -14.29
CA PRO A 108 -9.46 -9.27 -13.30
C PRO A 108 -10.40 -8.20 -12.76
N MET A 109 -10.37 -7.99 -11.44
CA MET A 109 -11.03 -6.84 -10.84
C MET A 109 -10.17 -5.59 -10.98
N ARG A 110 -10.78 -4.50 -11.48
CA ARG A 110 -10.09 -3.23 -11.74
C ARG A 110 -10.78 -2.09 -11.00
N ILE A 111 -9.98 -1.23 -10.38
CA ILE A 111 -10.43 0.07 -9.83
C ILE A 111 -9.80 1.16 -10.68
N PHE A 112 -10.64 2.03 -11.23
CA PHE A 112 -10.18 3.19 -12.00
C PHE A 112 -10.18 4.42 -11.10
N THR A 113 -9.01 5.01 -10.89
CA THR A 113 -8.85 6.22 -10.09
C THR A 113 -9.25 7.46 -10.90
N PRO A 114 -9.76 8.50 -10.23
CA PRO A 114 -10.03 9.80 -10.85
C PRO A 114 -8.87 10.32 -11.70
N GLN A 115 -9.19 10.98 -12.80
CA GLN A 115 -8.18 11.72 -13.56
C GLN A 115 -7.89 13.05 -12.87
N VAL A 116 -6.62 13.45 -12.87
CA VAL A 116 -6.19 14.79 -12.50
C VAL A 116 -6.18 15.66 -13.76
N LEU A 117 -6.95 16.73 -13.75
CA LEU A 117 -7.16 17.61 -14.90
C LEU A 117 -6.43 18.94 -14.72
N ALA A 118 -5.86 19.43 -15.82
CA ALA A 118 -5.50 20.83 -15.96
C ALA A 118 -6.78 21.70 -16.08
N PRO A 119 -6.69 23.03 -15.97
CA PRO A 119 -7.85 23.93 -16.06
C PRO A 119 -8.48 23.95 -17.45
N THR A 120 -7.70 23.56 -18.45
CA THR A 120 -8.18 23.35 -19.82
C THR A 120 -9.15 22.15 -19.93
N GLY A 121 -9.32 21.37 -18.85
CA GLY A 121 -10.05 20.11 -18.85
C GLY A 121 -9.25 18.93 -19.40
N ALA A 122 -8.06 19.18 -19.96
CA ALA A 122 -7.17 18.12 -20.41
C ALA A 122 -6.56 17.38 -19.21
N LYS A 123 -6.33 16.07 -19.36
CA LYS A 123 -5.58 15.29 -18.37
C LYS A 123 -4.19 15.89 -18.17
N LEU A 124 -3.83 16.14 -16.92
CA LEU A 124 -2.46 16.49 -16.54
C LEU A 124 -1.56 15.28 -16.87
N SER A 125 -0.65 15.44 -17.83
CA SER A 125 0.18 14.35 -18.33
C SER A 125 1.65 14.76 -18.47
N LYS A 126 2.55 13.80 -18.27
CA LYS A 126 4.00 14.02 -18.41
C LYS A 126 4.40 14.44 -19.82
N SER A 127 3.69 13.98 -20.85
CA SER A 127 3.92 14.38 -22.25
C SER A 127 3.62 15.86 -22.46
N LEU A 128 2.47 16.33 -21.96
CA LEU A 128 2.09 17.74 -22.01
C LEU A 128 3.17 18.63 -21.35
N LEU A 129 3.66 18.21 -20.18
CA LEU A 129 4.73 18.90 -19.45
C LEU A 129 6.07 18.89 -20.20
N ARG A 130 6.40 17.80 -20.91
CA ARG A 130 7.63 17.68 -21.70
C ARG A 130 7.58 18.49 -22.99
N GLU A 131 6.43 18.55 -23.64
CA GLU A 131 6.26 19.23 -24.93
C GLU A 131 6.25 20.75 -24.76
N GLN A 132 5.63 21.25 -23.69
CA GLN A 132 5.46 22.69 -23.48
C GLN A 132 6.46 23.28 -22.47
N GLY A 133 7.22 22.43 -21.77
CA GLY A 133 8.20 22.84 -20.75
C GLY A 133 7.56 23.26 -19.42
N LYS A 134 8.37 23.36 -18.35
CA LYS A 134 7.89 23.71 -17.00
C LYS A 134 7.21 25.10 -16.92
N GLY A 135 7.49 25.99 -17.86
CA GLY A 135 6.92 27.35 -17.91
C GLY A 135 5.54 27.44 -18.57
N ALA A 136 5.07 26.37 -19.22
CA ALA A 136 3.75 26.34 -19.86
C ALA A 136 2.65 25.78 -18.95
N LEU A 137 2.93 25.69 -17.65
CA LEU A 137 1.93 25.27 -16.69
C LEU A 137 0.80 26.29 -16.62
N PRO A 138 -0.45 25.83 -16.57
CA PRO A 138 -1.55 26.67 -16.16
C PRO A 138 -1.24 27.32 -14.81
N ALA A 139 -1.56 28.60 -14.66
CA ALA A 139 -1.15 29.43 -13.52
C ALA A 139 -1.68 28.97 -12.14
N ASP A 140 -2.63 28.04 -12.14
CA ASP A 140 -3.30 27.47 -10.97
C ASP A 140 -2.86 26.03 -10.65
N VAL A 141 -1.81 25.53 -11.31
CA VAL A 141 -1.11 24.33 -10.86
C VAL A 141 -0.20 24.71 -9.71
N GLU A 142 -0.47 24.19 -8.52
CA GLU A 142 0.40 24.37 -7.37
C GLU A 142 1.79 23.75 -7.63
N PRO A 143 2.91 24.44 -7.30
CA PRO A 143 4.26 23.96 -7.59
C PRO A 143 4.54 22.54 -7.05
N TRP A 144 4.00 22.24 -5.86
CA TRP A 144 4.21 20.96 -5.19
C TRP A 144 3.57 19.76 -5.90
N MET A 145 2.63 19.97 -6.81
CA MET A 145 1.97 18.88 -7.57
C MET A 145 2.90 18.23 -8.60
N LEU A 146 3.96 18.93 -8.99
CA LEU A 146 4.93 18.46 -9.99
C LEU A 146 6.30 18.21 -9.36
N ASP A 147 6.58 18.93 -8.28
CA ASP A 147 7.80 18.80 -7.51
C ASP A 147 7.46 18.80 -6.03
N THR A 148 7.40 17.61 -5.43
CA THR A 148 7.03 17.47 -4.02
C THR A 148 7.94 18.22 -3.05
N SER A 149 9.15 18.63 -3.49
CA SER A 149 10.06 19.45 -2.68
C SER A 149 9.57 20.89 -2.51
N ALA A 150 8.66 21.36 -3.35
CA ALA A 150 8.05 22.69 -3.26
C ALA A 150 6.87 22.73 -2.27
N TRP A 151 6.60 21.65 -1.53
CA TRP A 151 5.58 21.64 -0.48
C TRP A 151 5.96 22.63 0.63
N PRO A 152 5.05 23.53 1.07
CA PRO A 152 5.38 24.56 2.06
C PRO A 152 5.63 24.01 3.47
N GLY A 153 5.13 22.80 3.77
CA GLY A 153 5.30 22.13 5.07
C GLY A 153 6.43 21.11 5.11
N SER A 154 6.45 20.29 6.16
CA SER A 154 7.39 19.15 6.24
C SER A 154 7.00 18.02 5.29
N ILE A 155 7.92 17.08 5.02
CA ILE A 155 7.60 15.85 4.25
C ILE A 155 6.51 15.03 4.96
N ASN A 156 6.54 14.95 6.29
CA ASN A 156 5.51 14.24 7.04
C ASN A 156 4.14 14.88 6.85
N ASP A 157 4.11 16.21 6.85
CA ASP A 157 2.91 17.00 6.62
C ASP A 157 2.32 16.78 5.22
N TYR A 158 3.17 16.74 4.19
CA TYR A 158 2.77 16.38 2.83
C TYR A 158 2.18 14.96 2.76
N VAL A 159 2.84 13.98 3.38
CA VAL A 159 2.35 12.60 3.42
C VAL A 159 1.00 12.52 4.15
N ASP A 160 0.83 13.23 5.27
CA ASP A 160 -0.44 13.30 5.98
C ASP A 160 -1.54 13.95 5.13
N ALA A 161 -1.21 15.01 4.38
CA ALA A 161 -2.14 15.66 3.47
C ALA A 161 -2.60 14.71 2.35
N MET A 162 -1.67 13.93 1.80
CA MET A 162 -1.97 12.93 0.77
C MET A 162 -2.80 11.77 1.29
N VAL A 163 -2.46 11.24 2.47
CA VAL A 163 -3.23 10.17 3.10
C VAL A 163 -4.63 10.65 3.44
N TRP A 164 -4.77 11.86 3.99
CA TRP A 164 -6.08 12.46 4.27
C TRP A 164 -6.90 12.61 3.00
N LEU A 165 -6.35 13.23 1.95
CA LEU A 165 -7.07 13.44 0.69
C LEU A 165 -7.57 12.12 0.11
N VAL A 166 -6.71 11.10 0.05
CA VAL A 166 -7.09 9.78 -0.47
C VAL A 166 -8.15 9.13 0.42
N SER A 167 -8.05 9.27 1.75
CA SER A 167 -9.05 8.75 2.68
C SER A 167 -10.41 9.42 2.47
N GLU A 168 -10.45 10.74 2.28
CA GLU A 168 -11.68 11.47 1.95
C GLU A 168 -12.28 11.00 0.63
N LEU A 169 -11.46 10.81 -0.40
CA LEU A 169 -11.93 10.28 -1.68
C LEU A 169 -12.51 8.85 -1.54
N LEU A 170 -11.99 8.05 -0.62
CA LEU A 170 -12.47 6.69 -0.33
C LEU A 170 -13.76 6.64 0.50
N THR A 171 -14.19 7.74 1.12
CA THR A 171 -15.42 7.77 1.95
C THR A 171 -16.69 7.51 1.14
N ASP A 172 -16.69 7.84 -0.14
CA ASP A 172 -17.85 7.71 -1.02
C ASP A 172 -17.40 7.28 -2.43
N PRO A 173 -17.89 6.12 -2.95
CA PRO A 173 -17.58 5.66 -4.29
C PRO A 173 -17.82 6.69 -5.40
N LYS A 174 -18.74 7.65 -5.20
CA LYS A 174 -19.02 8.71 -6.19
C LYS A 174 -17.76 9.49 -6.58
N HIS A 175 -16.78 9.60 -5.69
CA HIS A 175 -15.55 10.32 -5.96
C HIS A 175 -14.71 9.63 -7.04
N PHE A 176 -14.80 8.30 -7.18
CA PHE A 176 -14.12 7.52 -8.22
C PHE A 176 -14.79 7.64 -9.60
N PHE A 177 -16.03 8.13 -9.65
CA PHE A 177 -16.75 8.41 -10.90
C PHE A 177 -16.60 9.87 -11.38
N ARG A 178 -15.66 10.61 -10.79
CA ARG A 178 -15.39 12.03 -11.10
C ARG A 178 -13.92 12.21 -11.47
N SER A 179 -13.64 13.33 -12.10
CA SER A 179 -12.28 13.83 -12.31
C SER A 179 -12.10 15.11 -11.50
N PHE A 180 -10.88 15.36 -11.03
CA PHE A 180 -10.56 16.52 -10.20
C PHE A 180 -9.56 17.40 -10.92
N THR A 181 -9.79 18.71 -10.93
CA THR A 181 -8.76 19.64 -11.41
C THR A 181 -7.64 19.77 -10.39
N VAL A 182 -6.45 20.14 -10.85
CA VAL A 182 -5.33 20.55 -9.98
C VAL A 182 -5.77 21.58 -8.93
N LYS A 183 -6.56 22.58 -9.35
CA LYS A 183 -7.08 23.61 -8.44
C LYS A 183 -7.99 23.02 -7.36
N GLU A 184 -8.88 22.10 -7.72
CA GLU A 184 -9.77 21.44 -6.75
C GLU A 184 -9.00 20.57 -5.76
N LEU A 185 -8.03 19.79 -6.23
CA LEU A 185 -7.18 19.00 -5.32
C LEU A 185 -6.37 19.89 -4.38
N GLY A 186 -5.87 21.02 -4.88
CA GLY A 186 -5.19 22.04 -4.06
C GLY A 186 -6.11 22.64 -3.01
N HIS A 187 -7.35 22.98 -3.38
CA HIS A 187 -8.38 23.46 -2.45
C HIS A 187 -8.66 22.41 -1.36
N LEU A 188 -8.95 21.16 -1.73
CA LEU A 188 -9.25 20.09 -0.77
C LEU A 188 -8.11 19.90 0.22
N MET A 189 -6.87 19.81 -0.28
CA MET A 189 -5.70 19.59 0.57
C MET A 189 -5.39 20.76 1.51
N THR A 190 -5.67 22.00 1.09
CA THR A 190 -5.47 23.19 1.93
C THR A 190 -6.63 23.43 2.90
N ALA A 191 -7.83 22.99 2.56
CA ALA A 191 -9.01 23.01 3.42
C ALA A 191 -9.05 21.86 4.44
N ARG A 192 -8.07 20.95 4.42
CA ARG A 192 -7.99 19.85 5.39
C ARG A 192 -7.92 20.40 6.81
N PRO A 193 -8.54 19.70 7.79
CA PRO A 193 -8.28 19.99 9.20
C PRO A 193 -6.77 19.92 9.46
N THR A 194 -6.19 21.02 9.93
CA THR A 194 -4.77 21.10 10.33
C THR A 194 -4.51 20.50 11.70
N GLU A 195 -5.56 20.04 12.38
CA GLU A 195 -5.40 19.18 13.54
C GLU A 195 -4.60 17.95 13.13
N THR A 196 -3.46 17.76 13.79
CA THR A 196 -2.53 16.69 13.53
C THR A 196 -3.29 15.37 13.57
N VAL A 197 -3.38 14.67 12.45
CA VAL A 197 -3.86 13.29 12.45
C VAL A 197 -2.92 12.52 13.36
N ILE A 198 -3.39 12.21 14.56
CA ILE A 198 -2.60 11.52 15.56
C ILE A 198 -2.34 10.11 15.02
N ARG A 199 -1.16 9.91 14.42
CA ARG A 199 -0.70 8.59 13.96
C ARG A 199 -0.51 7.70 15.17
N ALA A 200 -1.51 6.86 15.42
CA ALA A 200 -1.54 5.94 16.53
C ALA A 200 -1.73 4.51 16.01
N HIS A 201 -1.09 3.55 16.67
CA HIS A 201 -1.39 2.14 16.48
C HIS A 201 -2.79 1.87 17.04
N GLU A 202 -3.65 1.24 16.26
CA GLU A 202 -5.02 0.96 16.70
C GLU A 202 -5.16 -0.49 17.19
N MET A 203 -5.76 -0.65 18.37
CA MET A 203 -5.87 -1.97 19.00
C MET A 203 -7.24 -2.14 19.66
N GLY A 204 -7.92 -3.26 19.39
CA GLY A 204 -9.10 -3.66 20.13
C GLY A 204 -8.72 -4.21 21.51
N ILE A 205 -9.49 -3.87 22.55
CA ILE A 205 -9.29 -4.37 23.90
C ILE A 205 -10.64 -4.66 24.58
N TYR A 206 -10.68 -5.66 25.47
CA TYR A 206 -11.89 -5.95 26.24
C TYR A 206 -12.25 -4.80 27.20
N LYS A 207 -13.54 -4.54 27.38
CA LYS A 207 -14.07 -3.43 28.20
C LYS A 207 -13.45 -3.36 29.60
N ARG A 208 -13.31 -4.50 30.28
CA ARG A 208 -12.68 -4.59 31.61
C ARG A 208 -11.27 -3.98 31.68
N TYR A 209 -10.48 -4.11 30.61
CA TYR A 209 -9.13 -3.53 30.54
C TYR A 209 -9.16 -2.12 29.96
N PHE A 210 -10.09 -1.84 29.03
CA PHE A 210 -10.31 -0.49 28.52
C PHE A 210 -10.55 0.50 29.66
N ASP A 211 -11.47 0.17 30.59
CA ASP A 211 -11.82 1.05 31.70
C ASP A 211 -10.64 1.27 32.67
N LEU A 212 -9.75 0.28 32.81
CA LEU A 212 -8.52 0.41 33.59
C LEU A 212 -7.49 1.33 32.92
N ILE A 213 -7.38 1.29 31.59
CA ILE A 213 -6.51 2.20 30.82
C ILE A 213 -7.09 3.62 30.85
N ALA A 214 -8.40 3.76 30.64
CA ALA A 214 -9.09 5.04 30.65
C ALA A 214 -9.04 5.74 32.03
N THR A 215 -8.86 4.97 33.11
CA THR A 215 -8.65 5.49 34.47
C THR A 215 -7.18 5.62 34.86
N GLY A 216 -6.24 5.30 33.95
CA GLY A 216 -4.79 5.36 34.20
C GLY A 216 -4.26 4.30 35.18
N ARG A 217 -5.09 3.34 35.59
CA ARG A 217 -4.72 2.31 36.57
C ARG A 217 -3.99 1.13 35.96
N LYS A 218 -4.20 0.87 34.67
CA LYS A 218 -3.43 -0.09 33.88
C LYS A 218 -2.41 0.67 33.04
N THR A 219 -1.13 0.48 33.36
CA THR A 219 0.00 1.18 32.75
C THR A 219 0.90 0.24 31.95
N THR A 220 0.57 -1.05 31.86
CA THR A 220 1.29 -2.01 31.01
C THR A 220 0.32 -2.85 30.19
N GLU A 221 0.38 -2.74 28.87
CA GLU A 221 -0.38 -3.59 27.94
C GLU A 221 0.45 -4.79 27.50
N VAL A 222 -0.14 -5.98 27.56
CA VAL A 222 0.53 -7.26 27.27
C VAL A 222 -0.06 -7.88 26.02
N ARG A 223 0.81 -8.25 25.08
CA ARG A 223 0.45 -8.90 23.81
C ARG A 223 1.51 -9.92 23.41
N VAL A 224 1.19 -10.77 22.44
CA VAL A 224 2.20 -11.54 21.71
C VAL A 224 2.96 -10.65 20.72
N ASN A 225 4.23 -10.93 20.47
CA ASN A 225 5.17 -10.11 19.70
C ASN A 225 5.05 -10.35 18.18
N ASP A 226 3.83 -10.21 17.67
CA ASP A 226 3.52 -10.31 16.24
C ASP A 226 4.13 -9.18 15.40
N SER A 227 4.00 -9.28 14.07
CA SER A 227 4.57 -8.30 13.12
C SER A 227 4.07 -6.86 13.31
N SER A 228 2.87 -6.67 13.87
CA SER A 228 2.33 -5.34 14.18
C SER A 228 2.99 -4.77 15.44
N ARG A 229 3.08 -5.58 16.52
CA ARG A 229 3.70 -5.18 17.78
C ARG A 229 5.21 -4.93 17.66
N ARG A 230 5.90 -5.63 16.75
CA ARG A 230 7.32 -5.41 16.46
C ARG A 230 7.64 -3.99 15.98
N LYS A 231 6.66 -3.28 15.41
CA LYS A 231 6.83 -1.91 14.90
C LYS A 231 6.67 -0.84 15.97
N ILE A 232 6.13 -1.19 17.14
CA ILE A 232 5.88 -0.25 18.24
C ILE A 232 7.20 0.13 18.90
N LYS A 233 7.41 1.43 19.11
CA LYS A 233 8.58 2.03 19.75
C LYS A 233 8.16 2.96 20.88
N GLU A 234 9.06 3.25 21.80
CA GLU A 234 8.87 4.33 22.78
C GLU A 234 8.51 5.65 22.09
N GLY A 235 7.60 6.41 22.69
CA GLY A 235 7.03 7.63 22.12
C GLY A 235 5.89 7.41 21.13
N SER A 236 5.67 6.18 20.64
CA SER A 236 4.52 5.86 19.78
C SER A 236 3.20 6.13 20.50
N LEU A 237 2.16 6.42 19.73
CA LEU A 237 0.80 6.53 20.27
C LEU A 237 0.03 5.24 20.00
N ILE A 238 -0.80 4.83 20.96
CA ILE A 238 -1.70 3.70 20.83
C ILE A 238 -3.12 4.18 21.12
N ARG A 239 -4.03 3.93 20.18
CA ARG A 239 -5.47 4.19 20.30
C ARG A 239 -6.16 2.87 20.59
N PHE A 240 -6.55 2.67 21.85
CA PHE A 240 -7.34 1.52 22.25
C PHE A 240 -8.81 1.77 21.93
N ARG A 241 -9.49 0.76 21.39
CA ARG A 241 -10.92 0.82 21.03
C ARG A 241 -11.70 -0.28 21.72
N CYS A 242 -12.90 0.05 22.20
CA CYS A 242 -13.85 -0.90 22.75
C CYS A 242 -15.29 -0.41 22.51
N GLN A 243 -16.09 -1.13 21.72
CA GLN A 243 -17.54 -0.87 21.54
C GLN A 243 -17.92 0.59 21.19
N GLY A 244 -17.07 1.29 20.42
CA GLY A 244 -17.29 2.69 20.03
C GLY A 244 -16.53 3.71 20.90
N ASP A 245 -16.12 3.32 22.11
CA ASP A 245 -15.25 4.14 22.95
C ASP A 245 -13.78 4.04 22.47
N GLN A 246 -13.03 5.11 22.70
CA GLN A 246 -11.60 5.16 22.42
C GLN A 246 -10.81 5.90 23.50
N VAL A 247 -9.59 5.46 23.73
CA VAL A 247 -8.63 6.13 24.61
C VAL A 247 -7.26 6.17 23.96
N LEU A 248 -6.57 7.30 24.08
CA LEU A 248 -5.25 7.52 23.51
C LEU A 248 -4.18 7.45 24.60
N THR A 249 -3.17 6.61 24.36
CA THR A 249 -2.02 6.44 25.26
C THR A 249 -0.71 6.66 24.53
N ARG A 250 0.32 7.08 25.26
CA ARG A 250 1.70 7.15 24.81
C ARG A 250 2.48 5.96 25.32
N VAL A 251 3.29 5.36 24.44
CA VAL A 251 4.20 4.28 24.80
C VAL A 251 5.39 4.85 25.56
N THR A 252 5.57 4.37 26.79
CA THR A 252 6.66 4.79 27.69
C THR A 252 7.81 3.78 27.71
N ALA A 253 7.55 2.51 27.44
CA ALA A 253 8.54 1.44 27.38
C ALA A 253 8.08 0.30 26.47
N VAL A 254 9.02 -0.46 25.89
CA VAL A 254 8.71 -1.69 25.14
C VAL A 254 9.69 -2.81 25.53
N ASN A 255 9.20 -3.77 26.33
CA ASN A 255 9.97 -4.91 26.80
C ASN A 255 9.50 -6.19 26.12
N ARG A 256 10.42 -7.07 25.74
CA ARG A 256 10.12 -8.33 25.03
C ARG A 256 10.66 -9.52 25.80
N TYR A 257 9.87 -10.59 25.86
CA TYR A 257 10.13 -11.81 26.63
C TYR A 257 9.84 -13.04 25.78
N ALA A 258 10.38 -14.19 26.16
CA ALA A 258 10.07 -15.45 25.51
C ALA A 258 8.68 -15.97 25.93
N THR A 259 8.29 -15.77 27.19
CA THR A 259 7.04 -16.33 27.78
C THR A 259 6.30 -15.32 28.66
N PHE A 260 5.03 -15.59 28.96
CA PHE A 260 4.25 -14.78 29.90
C PHE A 260 4.76 -14.91 31.34
N GLU A 261 5.27 -16.09 31.73
CA GLU A 261 5.92 -16.28 33.02
C GLU A 261 7.12 -15.37 33.19
N GLU A 262 8.06 -15.42 32.24
CA GLU A 262 9.26 -14.57 32.27
C GLU A 262 8.88 -13.09 32.32
N MET A 263 7.85 -12.69 31.56
CA MET A 263 7.33 -11.33 31.62
C MET A 263 6.85 -10.97 33.03
N PHE A 264 6.08 -11.83 33.72
CA PHE A 264 5.60 -11.56 35.08
C PHE A 264 6.70 -11.64 36.16
N ASP A 265 7.88 -12.16 35.83
CA ASP A 265 9.04 -12.14 36.72
C ASP A 265 9.75 -10.77 36.69
N HIS A 266 9.50 -9.97 35.64
CA HIS A 266 10.11 -8.65 35.44
C HIS A 266 9.12 -7.48 35.48
N GLN A 267 7.85 -7.71 35.19
CA GLN A 267 6.80 -6.70 35.15
C GLN A 267 5.96 -6.73 36.43
N ASP A 268 5.58 -5.54 36.91
CA ASP A 268 4.66 -5.44 38.04
C ASP A 268 3.28 -5.98 37.64
N VAL A 269 2.80 -6.98 38.37
CA VAL A 269 1.47 -7.59 38.17
C VAL A 269 0.37 -6.54 38.26
N THR A 270 0.53 -5.53 39.12
CA THR A 270 -0.47 -4.48 39.31
C THR A 270 -0.52 -3.49 38.14
N SER A 271 0.60 -3.25 37.45
CA SER A 271 0.63 -2.39 36.26
C SER A 271 -0.09 -3.03 35.07
N VAL A 272 -0.10 -4.37 35.00
CA VAL A 272 -0.80 -5.13 33.96
C VAL A 272 -2.30 -5.23 34.24
N ASN A 273 -2.69 -5.57 35.47
CA ASN A 273 -4.08 -5.52 35.90
C ASN A 273 -4.16 -5.43 37.44
N PRO A 274 -4.55 -4.27 38.00
CA PRO A 274 -4.57 -4.07 39.45
C PRO A 274 -5.67 -4.88 40.17
N LEU A 275 -6.58 -5.51 39.42
CA LEU A 275 -7.72 -6.25 39.98
C LEU A 275 -7.52 -7.78 40.01
N ALA A 276 -6.36 -8.28 39.61
CA ALA A 276 -6.11 -9.72 39.54
C ALA A 276 -4.68 -10.06 39.96
N ASN A 277 -4.50 -11.21 40.60
CA ASN A 277 -3.16 -11.70 40.96
C ASN A 277 -2.44 -12.36 39.76
N ARG A 278 -1.15 -12.68 39.91
CA ARG A 278 -0.32 -13.28 38.84
C ARG A 278 -0.94 -14.55 38.24
N ALA A 279 -1.46 -15.44 39.07
CA ALA A 279 -2.01 -16.72 38.62
C ALA A 279 -3.29 -16.52 37.80
N GLU A 280 -4.20 -15.66 38.27
CA GLU A 280 -5.42 -15.30 37.54
C GLU A 280 -5.11 -14.60 36.22
N GLN A 281 -4.14 -13.68 36.21
CA GLN A 281 -3.76 -12.97 34.99
C GLN A 281 -3.14 -13.91 33.96
N LEU A 282 -2.23 -14.79 34.37
CA LEU A 282 -1.61 -15.78 33.49
C LEU A 282 -2.66 -16.72 32.88
N ALA A 283 -3.61 -17.20 33.69
CA ALA A 283 -4.72 -18.02 33.21
C ALA A 283 -5.61 -17.26 32.19
N ASN A 284 -5.98 -16.01 32.50
CA ASN A 284 -6.77 -15.16 31.61
C ASN A 284 -6.06 -14.87 30.28
N ILE A 285 -4.75 -14.57 30.32
CA ILE A 285 -3.96 -14.26 29.13
C ILE A 285 -3.84 -15.50 28.24
N ARG A 286 -3.66 -16.68 28.82
CA ARG A 286 -3.59 -17.94 28.05
C ARG A 286 -4.89 -18.38 27.41
N GLN A 287 -6.03 -17.95 27.96
CA GLN A 287 -7.32 -18.11 27.27
C GLN A 287 -7.40 -17.27 25.99
N ILE A 288 -6.67 -16.16 25.92
CA ILE A 288 -6.61 -15.27 24.74
C ILE A 288 -5.49 -15.70 23.79
N TYR A 289 -4.33 -16.08 24.33
CA TYR A 289 -3.14 -16.49 23.60
C TYR A 289 -2.73 -17.92 24.00
N PRO A 290 -3.18 -18.94 23.24
CA PRO A 290 -2.75 -20.31 23.46
C PRO A 290 -1.23 -20.48 23.19
N PRO A 291 -0.60 -21.61 23.59
CA PRO A 291 0.86 -21.79 23.57
C PRO A 291 1.53 -21.52 22.21
N GLU A 292 0.87 -21.87 21.10
CA GLU A 292 1.36 -21.61 19.75
C GLU A 292 1.43 -20.11 19.41
N ARG A 293 0.57 -19.29 20.03
CA ARG A 293 0.62 -17.83 19.93
C ARG A 293 1.68 -17.27 20.87
N GLU A 294 1.85 -17.83 22.05
CA GLU A 294 2.90 -17.45 23.00
C GLU A 294 4.31 -17.69 22.40
N ALA A 295 4.48 -18.76 21.63
CA ALA A 295 5.74 -19.13 20.98
C ALA A 295 6.34 -18.07 20.02
N ILE A 296 5.55 -17.09 19.56
CA ILE A 296 6.06 -15.96 18.75
C ILE A 296 6.75 -14.88 19.60
N GLY A 297 6.79 -15.08 20.93
CA GLY A 297 7.30 -14.18 21.94
C GLY A 297 6.20 -13.28 22.53
N VAL A 298 6.52 -12.67 23.66
CA VAL A 298 5.64 -11.77 24.42
C VAL A 298 6.21 -10.35 24.40
N VAL A 299 5.33 -9.36 24.39
CA VAL A 299 5.69 -7.95 24.52
C VAL A 299 4.85 -7.30 25.64
N ALA A 300 5.54 -6.62 26.54
CA ALA A 300 4.95 -5.74 27.55
C ALA A 300 5.23 -4.28 27.13
N ILE A 301 4.16 -3.53 26.93
CA ILE A 301 4.19 -2.15 26.44
C ILE A 301 3.80 -1.25 27.61
N GLY A 302 4.75 -0.47 28.12
CA GLY A 302 4.45 0.60 29.06
C GLY A 302 3.59 1.66 28.37
N ILE A 303 2.48 2.04 28.98
CA ILE A 303 1.52 3.00 28.44
C ILE A 303 1.16 4.06 29.48
N GLU A 304 1.03 5.30 29.02
CA GLU A 304 0.58 6.45 29.81
C GLU A 304 -0.57 7.14 29.08
N LEU A 305 -1.59 7.55 29.83
CA LEU A 305 -2.77 8.21 29.28
C LEU A 305 -2.42 9.63 28.81
N VAL A 306 -2.76 9.98 27.56
CA VAL A 306 -2.36 11.29 26.98
C VAL A 306 -3.17 12.46 27.57
N ASP A 307 -4.42 12.23 27.96
CA ASP A 307 -5.28 13.20 28.64
C ASP A 307 -5.98 12.54 29.83
N PRO A 308 -5.34 12.49 31.02
CA PRO A 308 -5.95 11.89 32.18
C PRO A 308 -7.14 12.70 32.70
N PRO A 309 -8.19 12.05 33.24
CA PRO A 309 -9.28 12.76 33.92
C PRO A 309 -8.68 13.64 35.02
N ARG A 310 -9.07 14.92 35.08
CA ARG A 310 -8.63 15.78 36.19
C ARG A 310 -9.12 15.17 37.50
N PRO A 311 -8.27 15.11 38.54
CA PRO A 311 -8.73 14.70 39.86
C PRO A 311 -9.84 15.66 40.34
N ALA A 312 -10.91 15.08 40.88
CA ALA A 312 -12.04 15.79 41.47
C ALA A 312 -11.65 16.47 42.78
#